data_AF-J9BCK8-F1
#
_entry.id   AF-J9BCK8-F1
#
_cell.length_a   1.000
_cell.length_b   1.000
_cell.length_c   1.000
_cell.angle_alpha   90.00
_cell.angle_beta   90.00
_cell.angle_gamma   90.00
#
_symmetry.space_group_name_H-M   'P 1'
#
loop_
_entity.id
_entity.type
_entity.pdbx_description
1 polymer ?
#
loop_
_entity_poly.entity_id
_entity_poly.type
_entity_poly.pdbx_seq_one_letter_code
_entity_poly.pdbx_strand_id
1 'polypeptide(L)' 'METINKFADYMKRLGENKKVVVEEEDVKDITEDIEAYLSNNGHTYSYSENMAGQVLIIVH' A
#
# COMPACT_ATOMS: atom_id res chain seq x y z
N MET A 1 -16.51 2.80 -8.76
CA MET A 1 -16.93 2.10 -7.52
C MET A 1 -15.99 0.93 -7.17
N GLU A 2 -15.02 0.57 -8.03
CA GLU A 2 -14.04 -0.51 -7.77
C GLU A 2 -12.84 -0.08 -6.89
N THR A 3 -12.38 1.17 -7.00
CA THR A 3 -11.15 1.64 -6.31
C THR A 3 -11.22 1.54 -4.78
N ILE A 4 -12.40 1.81 -4.19
CA ILE A 4 -12.62 1.74 -2.73
C ILE A 4 -12.43 0.30 -2.20
N ASN A 5 -12.78 -0.71 -3.00
CA ASN A 5 -12.63 -2.11 -2.59
C ASN A 5 -11.15 -2.53 -2.59
N LYS A 6 -10.37 -2.08 -3.57
CA LYS A 6 -8.94 -2.41 -3.67
C LYS A 6 -8.13 -1.81 -2.51
N PHE A 7 -8.36 -0.53 -2.16
CA PHE A 7 -7.68 0.10 -1.03
C PHE A 7 -7.93 -0.64 0.29
N ALA A 8 -9.20 -0.97 0.58
CA ALA A 8 -9.56 -1.72 1.78
C ALA A 8 -8.88 -3.09 1.84
N ASP A 9 -8.77 -3.79 0.72
CA ASP A 9 -8.09 -5.09 0.64
C ASP A 9 -6.58 -4.98 0.90
N TYR A 10 -5.92 -3.98 0.32
CA TYR A 10 -4.50 -3.74 0.58
C TYR A 10 -4.24 -3.35 2.05
N MET A 11 -5.08 -2.48 2.62
CA MET A 11 -4.98 -2.09 4.03
C MET A 11 -5.21 -3.27 4.97
N LYS A 12 -6.16 -4.17 4.64
CA LYS A 12 -6.38 -5.40 5.40
C LYS A 12 -5.13 -6.29 5.39
N ARG A 13 -4.55 -6.55 4.20
CA ARG A 13 -3.32 -7.36 4.07
C ARG A 13 -2.15 -6.72 4.82
N LEU A 14 -2.02 -5.40 4.75
CA LEU A 14 -0.99 -4.64 5.46
C LEU A 14 -1.14 -4.75 6.97
N GLY A 15 -2.38 -4.68 7.49
CA GLY A 15 -2.68 -4.87 8.90
C GLY A 15 -2.38 -6.28 9.40
N GLU A 16 -2.71 -7.31 8.60
CA GLU A 16 -2.50 -8.72 8.94
C GLU A 16 -1.02 -9.13 8.86
N ASN A 17 -0.28 -8.65 7.86
CA ASN A 17 1.06 -9.15 7.55
C ASN A 17 2.18 -8.15 7.85
N LYS A 18 1.85 -6.92 8.26
CA LYS A 18 2.78 -5.77 8.37
C LYS A 18 3.48 -5.42 7.07
N LYS A 19 3.05 -5.98 5.94
CA LYS A 19 3.57 -5.72 4.61
C LYS A 19 2.50 -5.96 3.55
N VAL A 20 2.64 -5.29 2.42
CA VAL A 20 1.80 -5.51 1.25
C VAL A 20 2.56 -5.22 -0.03
N VAL A 21 2.27 -5.98 -1.09
CA VAL A 21 2.72 -5.69 -2.45
C VAL A 21 1.52 -5.13 -3.22
N VAL A 22 1.66 -3.93 -3.76
CA VAL A 22 0.71 -3.26 -4.64
C VAL A 22 1.08 -3.59 -6.08
N GLU A 23 0.12 -4.09 -6.84
CA GLU A 23 0.30 -4.49 -8.23
C GLU A 23 0.48 -3.27 -9.14
N GLU A 24 1.23 -3.39 -10.24
CA GLU A 24 1.56 -2.28 -11.17
C GLU A 24 0.34 -1.47 -11.59
N GLU A 25 -0.77 -2.15 -11.92
CA GLU A 25 -2.03 -1.54 -12.35
C GLU A 25 -2.66 -0.64 -11.28
N ASP A 26 -2.36 -0.88 -10.01
CA ASP A 26 -2.93 -0.21 -8.85
C ASP A 26 -1.99 0.84 -8.26
N VAL A 27 -0.69 0.81 -8.61
CA VAL A 27 0.32 1.67 -7.97
C VAL A 27 -0.05 3.15 -8.05
N LYS A 28 -0.54 3.62 -9.21
CA LYS A 28 -0.90 5.04 -9.42
C LYS A 28 -2.09 5.51 -8.59
N ASP A 29 -3.01 4.61 -8.26
CA ASP A 29 -4.26 4.95 -7.61
C ASP A 29 -4.24 4.66 -6.10
N ILE A 30 -3.42 3.69 -5.66
CA ILE A 30 -3.47 3.15 -4.29
C ILE A 30 -2.27 3.57 -3.45
N THR A 31 -1.08 3.67 -4.02
CA THR A 31 0.16 3.82 -3.24
C THR A 31 0.14 5.13 -2.44
N GLU A 32 -0.22 6.25 -3.07
CA GLU A 32 -0.30 7.55 -2.41
C GLU A 32 -1.33 7.55 -1.26
N ASP A 33 -2.47 6.88 -1.43
CA ASP A 33 -3.49 6.76 -0.39
C ASP A 33 -2.99 5.96 0.82
N ILE A 34 -2.25 4.87 0.59
CA ILE A 34 -1.65 4.06 1.67
C ILE A 34 -0.61 4.88 2.42
N GLU A 35 0.29 5.57 1.70
CA GLU A 35 1.33 6.41 2.30
C GLU A 35 0.75 7.56 3.12
N ALA A 36 -0.29 8.22 2.60
CA ALA A 36 -1.01 9.28 3.30
C ALA A 36 -1.67 8.72 4.57
N TYR A 37 -2.34 7.57 4.50
CA TYR A 37 -2.92 6.92 5.67
C TYR A 37 -1.85 6.61 6.74
N LEU A 38 -0.74 5.98 6.35
CA LEU A 38 0.31 5.59 7.28
C LEU A 38 0.94 6.81 7.96
N SER A 39 1.25 7.85 7.18
CA SER A 39 1.82 9.10 7.68
C SER A 39 0.88 9.83 8.64
N ASN A 40 -0.41 9.95 8.27
CA ASN A 40 -1.41 10.63 9.08
C ASN A 40 -1.70 9.92 10.42
N ASN A 41 -1.46 8.61 10.47
CA ASN A 41 -1.64 7.80 11.68
C ASN A 41 -0.32 7.57 12.46
N GLY A 42 0.79 8.20 12.05
CA GLY A 42 2.07 8.12 12.76
C GLY A 42 2.77 6.77 12.64
N HIS A 43 2.46 5.98 11.60
CA HIS A 43 3.15 4.72 11.33
C HIS A 43 4.52 4.97 10.72
N THR A 44 5.53 4.23 11.18
CA THR A 44 6.82 4.17 10.52
C THR A 44 6.75 3.10 9.44
N TYR A 45 7.13 3.42 8.21
CA TYR A 45 7.06 2.48 7.10
C TYR A 45 8.24 2.63 6.13
N SER A 46 8.41 1.65 5.26
CA SER A 46 9.39 1.67 4.17
C SER A 46 8.70 1.25 2.87
N TYR A 47 9.14 1.83 1.74
CA TYR A 47 8.64 1.50 0.41
C TYR A 47 9.78 1.10 -0.54
N SER A 48 9.51 0.22 -1.50
CA SER A 48 10.42 -0.15 -2.59
C SER A 48 9.63 -0.53 -3.83
N GLU A 49 10.05 -0.04 -5.00
CA GLU A 49 9.50 -0.46 -6.30
C GLU A 49 10.43 -1.49 -6.96
N ASN A 50 9.86 -2.50 -7.63
CA ASN A 50 10.64 -3.49 -8.38
C ASN A 50 10.65 -3.19 -9.90
N MET A 51 11.42 -3.97 -10.68
CA MET A 51 11.51 -3.78 -12.14
C MET A 51 10.21 -4.06 -12.90
N ALA A 52 9.22 -4.69 -12.25
CA ALA A 52 7.89 -4.94 -12.81
C ALA A 52 6.89 -3.83 -12.44
N GLY A 53 7.33 -2.73 -11.83
CA GLY A 53 6.47 -1.62 -11.44
C GLY A 53 5.57 -1.92 -10.24
N GLN A 54 5.80 -3.02 -9.51
CA GLN A 54 5.09 -3.31 -8.26
C GLN A 54 5.75 -2.59 -7.09
N VAL A 55 4.95 -2.16 -6.11
CA VAL A 55 5.44 -1.47 -4.91
C VAL A 55 5.25 -2.35 -3.67
N LEU A 56 6.34 -2.60 -2.95
CA LEU A 56 6.34 -3.23 -1.63
C LEU A 56 6.31 -2.15 -0.55
N ILE A 57 5.33 -2.24 0.36
CA ILE A 57 5.22 -1.39 1.56
C ILE A 57 5.36 -2.28 2.80
N ILE A 58 6.17 -1.86 3.77
CA ILE A 58 6.39 -2.55 5.05
C ILE A 58 6.18 -1.55 6.19
N VAL A 59 5.36 -1.91 7.20
CA VAL A 59 5.11 -1.12 8.41
C VAL A 59 5.90 -1.70 9.58
N HIS A 60 6.58 -0.84 10.34
CA HIS A 60 7.41 -1.19 11.51
C HIS A 60 6.67 -1.01 12.84
#